data_AF-A0A1G9PX18-F1
#
_entry.id   AF-A0A1G9PX18-F1
#
_cell.length_a   1.000
_cell.length_b   1.000
_cell.length_c   1.000
_cell.angle_alpha   90.00
_cell.angle_beta   90.00
_cell.angle_gamma   90.00
#
_symmetry.space_group_name_H-M   'P 1'
#
loop_
_entity.id
_entity.type
_entity.pdbx_description
1 polymer ?
#
loop_
_entity_poly.entity_id
_entity_poly.type
_entity_poly.pdbx_seq_one_letter_code
_entity_poly.pdbx_strand_id
1 'polypeptide(L)'
;MVRETLANAARDWMAARAEDLLPVEYFHVVFTLPAEIARIACWNKRAVYGLLFRASAETVTTIAADPRHLGARVGMTSVLHTWGSALTHHPHIHMIVPGGGLSPDGGRWISCRRGFFLPVRVLSRLFRRLFLEGLAALHKAGELQFFADLKQLEGAGAFSAYLTPLRKTEWVVYAKPPFGGPEAVLAYLSRYTHRVAISNHRLVSADADTVAFRWKDYRIKSGDRMKVMRLTTAEFIRRFLIHVLPDGFHRIRHYGLLAGATRKATIARIRGLLGAAPPEQVPQAVPEISPLTLREPCPCCGGPMRIVEIFRRGQKPSSRAPPREQAA
;
A
#
# COMPACT_ATOMS: atom_id res chain seq x y z
N MET A 1 0.81 -25.97 5.39
CA MET A 1 -0.50 -25.32 5.64
C MET A 1 -0.45 -23.78 5.55
N VAL A 2 0.39 -23.03 6.29
CA VAL A 2 0.40 -21.53 6.24
C VAL A 2 0.85 -20.94 4.89
N ARG A 3 1.70 -21.64 4.13
CA ARG A 3 2.20 -21.17 2.81
C ARG A 3 1.13 -21.14 1.71
N GLU A 4 0.18 -22.07 1.71
CA GLU A 4 -0.86 -22.16 0.67
C GLU A 4 -1.94 -21.09 0.82
N THR A 5 -2.32 -20.77 2.06
CA THR A 5 -3.40 -19.81 2.36
C THR A 5 -3.02 -18.37 1.98
N LEU A 6 -1.76 -17.98 2.18
CA LEU A 6 -1.24 -16.67 1.76
C LEU A 6 -1.09 -16.56 0.23
N ALA A 7 -0.75 -17.66 -0.44
CA ALA A 7 -0.59 -17.70 -1.90
C ALA A 7 -1.94 -17.57 -2.63
N ASN A 8 -3.01 -18.14 -2.08
CA ASN A 8 -4.36 -18.03 -2.68
C ASN A 8 -4.98 -16.65 -2.45
N ALA A 9 -4.91 -16.10 -1.23
CA ALA A 9 -5.35 -14.74 -0.97
C ALA A 9 -4.59 -13.68 -1.80
N ALA A 10 -3.30 -13.93 -2.08
CA ALA A 10 -2.52 -13.10 -2.98
C ALA A 10 -2.98 -13.21 -4.44
N ARG A 11 -3.31 -14.43 -4.91
CA ARG A 11 -3.85 -14.65 -6.25
C ARG A 11 -5.20 -13.98 -6.46
N ASP A 12 -6.13 -14.15 -5.52
CA ASP A 12 -7.47 -13.53 -5.59
C ASP A 12 -7.37 -12.01 -5.51
N TRP A 13 -6.48 -11.49 -4.66
CA TRP A 13 -6.21 -10.06 -4.59
C TRP A 13 -5.61 -9.53 -5.89
N MET A 14 -4.69 -10.25 -6.52
CA MET A 14 -4.12 -9.89 -7.82
C MET A 14 -5.17 -9.92 -8.94
N ALA A 15 -6.02 -10.95 -9.00
CA ALA A 15 -7.09 -11.06 -9.99
C ALA A 15 -8.08 -9.90 -9.88
N ALA A 16 -8.53 -9.59 -8.65
CA ALA A 16 -9.41 -8.45 -8.40
C ALA A 16 -8.74 -7.09 -8.70
N ARG A 17 -7.40 -7.00 -8.65
CA ARG A 17 -6.66 -5.79 -9.07
C ARG A 17 -6.49 -5.72 -10.58
N ALA A 18 -6.35 -6.85 -11.27
CA ALA A 18 -6.25 -6.88 -12.73
C ALA A 18 -7.51 -6.30 -13.38
N GLU A 19 -8.69 -6.61 -12.83
CA GLU A 19 -9.97 -6.03 -13.27
C GLU A 19 -10.02 -4.50 -13.13
N ASP A 20 -9.25 -3.94 -12.19
CA ASP A 20 -9.20 -2.50 -11.95
C ASP A 20 -8.19 -1.77 -12.87
N LEU A 21 -7.42 -2.50 -13.69
CA LEU A 21 -6.40 -1.90 -14.56
C LEU A 21 -6.99 -1.40 -15.88
N LEU A 22 -6.47 -0.26 -16.31
CA LEU A 22 -6.79 0.42 -17.55
C LEU A 22 -5.68 0.11 -18.58
N PRO A 23 -6.00 0.07 -19.88
CA PRO A 23 -5.02 -0.20 -20.94
C PRO A 23 -4.20 1.07 -21.24
N VAL A 24 -3.49 1.57 -20.23
CA VAL A 24 -2.66 2.78 -20.30
C VAL A 24 -1.32 2.55 -19.62
N GLU A 25 -0.35 3.43 -19.87
CA GLU A 25 0.89 3.48 -19.10
C GLU A 25 0.61 3.72 -17.61
N TYR A 26 1.43 3.19 -16.70
CA TYR A 26 1.29 3.40 -15.27
C TYR A 26 2.54 3.97 -14.64
N PHE A 27 2.41 5.10 -13.95
CA PHE A 27 3.52 5.76 -13.28
C PHE A 27 3.70 5.30 -11.85
N HIS A 28 4.97 5.19 -11.45
CA HIS A 28 5.37 4.92 -10.08
C HIS A 28 5.79 6.21 -9.39
N VAL A 29 4.94 6.74 -8.51
CA VAL A 29 5.22 7.96 -7.75
C VAL A 29 5.50 7.60 -6.30
N VAL A 30 6.57 8.11 -5.72
CA VAL A 30 6.97 7.78 -4.35
C VAL A 30 7.18 9.03 -3.53
N PHE A 31 6.58 9.03 -2.34
CA PHE A 31 6.70 10.10 -1.35
C PHE A 31 7.36 9.55 -0.11
N THR A 32 8.53 10.09 0.24
CA THR A 32 9.32 9.62 1.37
C THR A 32 9.39 10.68 2.46
N LEU A 33 9.20 10.27 3.72
CA LEU A 33 9.39 11.16 4.86
C LEU A 33 10.88 11.38 5.17
N PRO A 34 11.30 12.62 5.52
CA PRO A 34 12.60 12.87 6.10
C PRO A 34 12.80 12.09 7.41
N ALA A 35 14.06 11.83 7.78
CA ALA A 35 14.40 11.02 8.95
C ALA A 35 13.87 11.65 10.25
N GLU A 36 13.86 12.98 10.33
CA GLU A 36 13.35 13.77 11.44
C GLU A 36 11.85 13.50 11.66
N ILE A 37 11.06 13.51 10.59
CA ILE A 37 9.63 13.17 10.66
C ILE A 37 9.42 11.68 10.91
N ALA A 38 10.25 10.81 10.34
CA ALA A 38 10.17 9.37 10.57
C ALA A 38 10.31 9.04 12.07
N ARG A 39 11.17 9.76 12.81
CA ARG A 39 11.30 9.61 14.28
C ARG A 39 10.00 9.92 15.02
N ILE A 40 9.27 10.97 14.63
CA ILE A 40 7.93 11.26 15.18
C ILE A 40 6.96 10.11 14.86
N ALA A 41 7.04 9.56 13.65
CA ALA A 41 6.16 8.48 13.20
C ALA A 41 6.36 7.16 13.96
N CYS A 42 7.53 6.90 14.57
CA CYS A 42 7.79 5.69 15.37
C CYS A 42 6.73 5.48 16.46
N TRP A 43 6.37 6.56 17.15
CA TRP A 43 5.39 6.56 18.23
C TRP A 43 3.97 6.91 17.76
N ASN A 44 3.87 7.60 16.62
CA ASN A 44 2.61 8.16 16.12
C ASN A 44 2.15 7.52 14.82
N LYS A 45 2.36 6.21 14.67
CA LYS A 45 2.14 5.47 13.40
C LYS A 45 0.78 5.76 12.76
N ARG A 46 -0.32 5.68 13.53
CA ARG A 46 -1.67 5.88 12.99
C ARG A 46 -1.86 7.29 12.43
N ALA A 47 -1.54 8.31 13.22
CA ALA A 47 -1.73 9.70 12.84
C ALA A 47 -0.79 10.10 11.68
N VAL A 48 0.51 9.79 11.80
CA VAL A 48 1.53 10.22 10.84
C VAL A 48 1.44 9.45 9.52
N TYR A 49 1.20 8.13 9.54
CA TYR A 49 1.00 7.39 8.29
C TYR A 49 -0.35 7.72 7.65
N GLY A 50 -1.39 7.98 8.44
CA GLY A 50 -2.67 8.48 7.95
C GLY A 50 -2.52 9.82 7.22
N LEU A 51 -1.76 10.75 7.81
CA LEU A 51 -1.39 12.01 7.18
C LEU A 51 -0.55 11.81 5.91
N LEU A 52 0.44 10.92 5.94
CA LEU A 52 1.28 10.59 4.79
C LEU A 52 0.43 10.17 3.58
N PHE A 53 -0.54 9.28 3.82
CA PHE A 53 -1.50 8.86 2.81
C PHE A 53 -2.33 10.03 2.25
N ARG A 54 -2.91 10.87 3.11
CA ARG A 54 -3.75 12.00 2.69
C ARG A 54 -2.97 13.04 1.92
N ALA A 55 -1.87 13.54 2.51
CA ALA A 55 -1.08 14.63 1.93
C ALA A 55 -0.47 14.24 0.58
N SER A 56 0.00 12.99 0.43
CA SER A 56 0.55 12.54 -0.85
C SER A 56 -0.53 12.39 -1.92
N ALA A 57 -1.72 11.87 -1.57
CA ALA A 57 -2.82 11.72 -2.53
C ALA A 57 -3.36 13.09 -2.96
N GLU A 58 -3.58 13.99 -2.00
CA GLU A 58 -3.99 15.36 -2.24
C GLU A 58 -3.00 16.12 -3.13
N THR A 59 -1.70 15.94 -2.89
CA THR A 59 -0.65 16.51 -3.75
C THR A 59 -0.84 16.09 -5.20
N VAL A 60 -1.02 14.79 -5.45
CA VAL A 60 -1.17 14.27 -6.81
C VAL A 60 -2.47 14.77 -7.44
N THR A 61 -3.60 14.71 -6.72
CA THR A 61 -4.89 15.15 -7.27
C THR A 61 -4.92 16.64 -7.58
N THR A 62 -4.35 17.47 -6.70
CA THR A 62 -4.33 18.93 -6.86
C THR A 62 -3.47 19.34 -8.06
N ILE A 63 -2.25 18.80 -8.18
CA ILE A 63 -1.36 19.13 -9.29
C ILE A 63 -1.87 18.53 -10.61
N ALA A 64 -2.48 17.34 -10.60
CA ALA A 64 -3.07 16.76 -11.79
C ALA A 64 -4.29 17.55 -12.31
N ALA A 65 -5.09 18.12 -11.42
CA ALA A 65 -6.28 18.90 -11.79
C ALA A 65 -5.93 20.26 -12.42
N ASP A 66 -4.74 20.82 -12.16
CA ASP A 66 -4.30 22.09 -12.73
C ASP A 66 -4.11 21.96 -14.26
N PRO A 67 -4.83 22.76 -15.08
CA PRO A 67 -4.67 22.78 -16.55
C PRO A 67 -3.26 23.17 -17.03
N ARG A 68 -2.46 23.87 -16.21
CA ARG A 68 -1.05 24.16 -16.50
C ARG A 68 -0.17 22.91 -16.42
N HIS A 69 -0.69 21.83 -15.85
CA HIS A 69 -0.04 20.54 -15.73
C HIS A 69 -0.78 19.49 -16.57
N LEU A 70 -1.72 18.75 -15.99
CA LEU A 70 -2.47 17.71 -16.70
C LEU A 70 -3.91 18.12 -16.99
N GLY A 71 -4.55 18.92 -16.13
CA GLY A 71 -5.95 19.33 -16.28
C GLY A 71 -6.95 18.18 -16.16
N ALA A 72 -6.62 17.12 -15.40
CA ALA A 72 -7.42 15.90 -15.33
C ALA A 72 -7.61 15.39 -13.89
N ARG A 73 -8.76 14.77 -13.65
CA ARG A 73 -9.06 13.99 -12.45
C ARG A 73 -8.40 12.64 -12.58
N VAL A 74 -7.41 12.36 -11.74
CA VAL A 74 -6.65 11.10 -11.75
C VAL A 74 -7.15 10.14 -10.67
N GLY A 75 -6.83 8.86 -10.82
CA GLY A 75 -7.01 7.83 -9.80
C GLY A 75 -5.68 7.21 -9.43
N MET A 76 -5.54 6.68 -8.21
CA MET A 76 -4.28 6.08 -7.79
C MET A 76 -4.48 4.99 -6.72
N THR A 77 -3.58 4.02 -6.73
CA THR A 77 -3.44 3.03 -5.65
C THR A 77 -2.18 3.33 -4.87
N SER A 78 -2.32 3.61 -3.57
CA SER A 78 -1.25 3.97 -2.65
C SER A 78 -0.93 2.81 -1.71
N VAL A 79 0.34 2.49 -1.56
CA VAL A 79 0.84 1.40 -0.69
C VAL A 79 1.88 1.97 0.27
N LEU A 80 1.66 1.81 1.58
CA LEU A 80 2.60 2.20 2.62
C LEU A 80 3.69 1.16 2.81
N HIS A 81 4.93 1.62 2.81
CA HIS A 81 6.08 0.90 3.37
C HIS A 81 6.73 1.69 4.48
N THR A 82 7.34 0.99 5.42
CA THR A 82 7.99 1.59 6.59
C THR A 82 9.46 1.21 6.73
N TRP A 83 10.02 0.47 5.77
CA TRP A 83 11.38 -0.08 5.87
C TRP A 83 12.25 0.21 4.65
N GLY A 84 13.56 0.38 4.89
CA GLY A 84 14.60 0.26 3.88
C GLY A 84 15.13 -1.18 3.74
N SER A 85 16.10 -1.40 2.85
CA SER A 85 16.72 -2.72 2.70
C SER A 85 17.36 -3.20 4.01
N ALA A 86 18.01 -2.32 4.78
CA ALA A 86 18.59 -2.66 6.09
C ALA A 86 17.58 -2.82 7.25
N LEU A 87 16.27 -2.87 6.95
CA LEU A 87 15.16 -2.91 7.93
C LEU A 87 15.09 -1.69 8.85
N THR A 88 15.80 -0.62 8.51
CA THR A 88 15.68 0.67 9.20
C THR A 88 14.32 1.31 8.91
N HIS A 89 13.81 2.06 9.88
CA HIS A 89 12.56 2.78 9.74
C HIS A 89 12.66 3.87 8.66
N HIS A 90 11.83 3.74 7.63
CA HIS A 90 11.84 4.58 6.45
C HIS A 90 10.41 4.63 5.86
N PRO A 91 9.49 5.41 6.45
CA PRO A 91 8.12 5.54 5.95
C PRO A 91 8.06 6.22 4.58
N HIS A 92 7.41 5.56 3.64
CA HIS A 92 7.16 6.09 2.31
C HIS A 92 5.91 5.47 1.68
N ILE A 93 5.29 6.21 0.77
CA ILE A 93 4.16 5.72 -0.04
C ILE A 93 4.65 5.43 -1.43
N HIS A 94 4.33 4.26 -1.95
CA HIS A 94 4.34 4.00 -3.38
C HIS A 94 2.95 4.16 -3.95
N MET A 95 2.83 5.05 -4.92
CA MET A 95 1.61 5.25 -5.70
C MET A 95 1.78 4.68 -7.09
N ILE A 96 0.76 3.94 -7.51
CA ILE A 96 0.58 3.51 -8.89
C ILE A 96 -0.55 4.34 -9.47
N VAL A 97 -0.22 5.11 -10.50
CA VAL A 97 -1.11 6.11 -11.10
C VAL A 97 -1.27 5.78 -12.59
N PRO A 98 -2.49 5.61 -13.14
CA PRO A 98 -2.69 5.53 -14.57
C PRO A 98 -2.13 6.78 -15.27
N GLY A 99 -1.64 6.62 -16.48
CA GLY A 99 -0.99 7.65 -17.28
C GLY A 99 -1.97 8.63 -17.91
N GLY A 100 -2.89 9.14 -17.11
CA GLY A 100 -3.93 10.06 -17.50
C GLY A 100 -5.07 10.09 -16.49
N GLY A 101 -6.09 10.87 -16.83
CA GLY A 101 -7.29 11.01 -16.02
C GLY A 101 -8.49 11.42 -16.86
N LEU A 102 -9.64 11.53 -16.21
CA LEU A 102 -10.83 12.08 -16.83
C LEU A 102 -10.76 13.61 -16.84
N SER A 103 -11.27 14.23 -17.89
CA SER A 103 -11.53 15.67 -17.89
C SER A 103 -12.44 16.09 -16.71
N PRO A 104 -12.48 17.39 -16.37
CA PRO A 104 -13.34 17.89 -15.29
C PRO A 104 -14.81 17.49 -15.46
N ASP A 105 -15.36 17.60 -16.68
CA ASP A 105 -16.70 17.15 -17.06
C ASP A 105 -16.84 15.61 -17.18
N GLY A 106 -15.71 14.89 -17.21
CA GLY A 106 -15.63 13.44 -17.38
C GLY A 106 -15.89 12.95 -18.81
N GLY A 107 -16.11 13.85 -19.77
CA GLY A 107 -16.46 13.51 -21.15
C GLY A 107 -15.33 12.90 -21.97
N ARG A 108 -14.07 13.11 -21.56
CA ARG A 108 -12.88 12.64 -22.29
C ARG A 108 -11.80 12.11 -21.37
N TRP A 109 -10.99 11.22 -21.91
CA TRP A 109 -9.72 10.84 -21.30
C TRP A 109 -8.62 11.83 -21.69
N ILE A 110 -7.84 12.28 -20.72
CA ILE A 110 -6.69 13.15 -20.91
C ILE A 110 -5.44 12.34 -20.55
N SER A 111 -4.69 11.93 -21.57
CA SER A 111 -3.44 11.19 -21.41
C SER A 111 -2.30 12.09 -20.94
N CYS A 112 -1.42 11.52 -20.12
CA CYS A 112 -0.13 12.12 -19.82
C CYS A 112 0.77 12.13 -21.06
N ARG A 113 1.82 12.95 -21.03
CA ARG A 113 2.89 12.88 -22.03
C ARG A 113 3.64 11.55 -21.86
N ARG A 114 4.10 10.95 -22.96
CA ARG A 114 4.82 9.67 -22.92
C ARG A 114 6.00 9.73 -21.95
N GLY A 115 6.06 8.79 -21.01
CA GLY A 115 7.13 8.71 -20.02
C GLY A 115 7.20 9.86 -19.00
N PHE A 116 6.21 10.77 -18.99
CA PHE A 116 6.18 11.92 -18.09
C PHE A 116 4.80 12.07 -17.43
N PHE A 117 4.77 12.06 -16.10
CA PHE A 117 3.55 12.25 -15.33
C PHE A 117 3.35 13.72 -14.92
N LEU A 118 4.00 14.14 -13.83
CA LEU A 118 3.91 15.49 -13.28
C LEU A 118 5.31 15.96 -12.84
N PRO A 119 5.57 17.28 -12.78
CA PRO A 119 6.86 17.80 -12.36
C PRO A 119 7.17 17.45 -10.89
N VAL A 120 8.20 16.63 -10.66
CA VAL A 120 8.57 16.14 -9.31
C VAL A 120 8.86 17.27 -8.33
N ARG A 121 9.47 18.38 -8.77
CA ARG A 121 9.74 19.54 -7.92
C ARG A 121 8.45 20.21 -7.41
N VAL A 122 7.40 20.23 -8.24
CA VAL A 122 6.09 20.80 -7.86
C VAL A 122 5.41 19.87 -6.87
N LEU A 123 5.41 18.56 -7.13
CA LEU A 123 4.88 17.55 -6.20
C LEU A 123 5.58 17.64 -4.84
N SER A 124 6.92 17.68 -4.81
CA SER A 124 7.70 17.73 -3.57
C SER A 124 7.37 18.97 -2.74
N ARG A 125 7.28 20.15 -3.36
CA ARG A 125 6.97 21.41 -2.67
C ARG A 125 5.57 21.42 -2.05
N LEU A 126 4.55 20.98 -2.81
CA LEU A 126 3.19 20.93 -2.29
C LEU A 126 3.06 19.85 -1.20
N PHE A 127 3.63 18.67 -1.42
CA PHE A 127 3.62 17.60 -0.42
C PHE A 127 4.26 18.04 0.90
N ARG A 128 5.44 18.66 0.84
CA ARG A 128 6.13 19.22 2.00
C ARG A 128 5.24 20.19 2.76
N ARG A 129 4.58 21.11 2.05
CA ARG A 129 3.65 22.07 2.68
C ARG A 129 2.48 21.37 3.36
N LEU A 130 1.71 20.57 2.61
CA LEU A 130 0.51 19.89 3.12
C LEU A 130 0.85 18.98 4.31
N PHE A 131 1.97 18.28 4.24
CA PHE A 131 2.38 17.39 5.31
C PHE A 131 2.78 18.18 6.57
N LEU A 132 3.58 19.24 6.45
CA LEU A 132 4.00 20.04 7.61
C LEU A 132 2.82 20.78 8.25
N GLU A 133 1.89 21.29 7.46
CA GLU A 133 0.64 21.91 7.95
C GLU A 133 -0.23 20.88 8.68
N GLY A 134 -0.45 19.70 8.07
CA GLY A 134 -1.22 18.63 8.71
C GLY A 134 -0.56 18.09 9.98
N LEU A 135 0.77 18.02 10.02
CA LEU A 135 1.49 17.57 11.21
C LEU A 135 1.40 18.60 12.35
N ALA A 136 1.47 19.89 12.03
CA ALA A 136 1.23 20.95 12.99
C ALA A 136 -0.22 20.96 13.52
N ALA A 137 -1.19 20.62 12.67
CA ALA A 137 -2.59 20.47 13.11
C ALA A 137 -2.75 19.29 14.07
N LEU A 138 -2.14 18.13 13.79
CA LEU A 138 -2.14 16.98 14.69
C LEU A 138 -1.49 17.31 16.05
N HIS A 139 -0.38 18.06 16.03
CA HIS A 139 0.27 18.54 17.26
C HIS A 139 -0.68 19.44 18.08
N LYS A 140 -1.26 20.46 17.44
CA LYS A 140 -2.19 21.40 18.08
C LYS A 140 -3.42 20.70 18.67
N ALA A 141 -3.88 19.63 18.02
CA ALA A 141 -5.01 18.82 18.48
C ALA A 141 -4.66 17.84 19.62
N GLY A 142 -3.38 17.74 20.02
CA GLY A 142 -2.94 16.77 21.04
C GLY A 142 -2.92 15.32 20.55
N GLU A 143 -2.94 15.09 19.22
CA GLU A 143 -2.97 13.75 18.62
C GLU A 143 -1.57 13.13 18.46
N LEU A 144 -0.52 13.85 18.86
CA LEU A 144 0.86 13.38 18.83
C LEU A 144 1.40 13.15 20.23
N GLN A 145 1.98 11.98 20.45
CA GLN A 145 2.67 11.59 21.67
C GLN A 145 4.18 11.64 21.44
N PHE A 146 4.91 12.12 22.43
CA PHE A 146 6.37 12.22 22.36
C PHE A 146 7.00 11.54 23.57
N PHE A 147 8.11 10.84 23.32
CA PHE A 147 8.81 10.07 24.34
C PHE A 147 10.31 10.28 24.21
N ALA A 148 11.03 9.97 25.29
CA ALA A 148 12.49 10.02 25.36
C ALA A 148 13.05 11.37 24.85
N ASP A 149 13.95 11.31 23.87
CA ASP A 149 14.65 12.43 23.24
C ASP A 149 13.76 13.35 22.40
N LEU A 150 12.46 13.06 22.28
CA LEU A 150 11.48 13.91 21.61
C LEU A 150 10.51 14.60 22.59
N LYS A 151 10.59 14.36 23.91
CA LYS A 151 9.61 14.86 24.88
C LYS A 151 9.41 16.37 24.82
N GLN A 152 10.48 17.14 24.57
CA GLN A 152 10.41 18.59 24.41
C GLN A 152 9.47 19.04 23.29
N LEU A 153 9.18 18.19 22.30
CA LEU A 153 8.28 18.48 21.19
C LEU A 153 6.80 18.52 21.59
N GLU A 154 6.44 18.17 22.83
CA GLU A 154 5.10 18.44 23.37
C GLU A 154 4.80 19.94 23.36
N GLY A 155 5.80 20.79 23.65
CA GLY A 155 5.66 22.23 23.63
C GLY A 155 5.55 22.80 22.21
N ALA A 156 4.53 23.63 21.97
CA ALA A 156 4.27 24.23 20.64
C ALA A 156 5.47 25.00 20.07
N GLY A 157 6.22 25.73 20.91
CA GLY A 157 7.41 26.46 20.49
C GLY A 157 8.53 25.53 19.99
N ALA A 158 8.86 24.50 20.77
CA ALA A 158 9.87 23.51 20.41
C ALA A 158 9.47 22.70 19.17
N PHE A 159 8.18 22.34 19.05
CA PHE A 159 7.65 21.68 17.87
C PHE A 159 7.78 22.53 16.60
N SER A 160 7.40 23.81 16.68
CA SER A 160 7.55 24.74 15.56
C SER A 160 9.01 24.92 15.16
N ALA A 161 9.91 25.07 16.14
CA ALA A 161 11.35 25.14 15.92
C ALA A 161 11.89 23.87 15.23
N TYR A 162 11.43 22.69 15.64
CA TYR A 162 11.78 21.42 15.03
C TYR A 162 11.36 21.31 13.55
N LEU A 163 10.18 21.83 13.20
CA LEU A 163 9.69 21.81 11.82
C LEU A 163 10.29 22.91 10.91
N THR A 164 10.81 23.98 11.50
CA THR A 164 11.33 25.14 10.76
C THR A 164 12.39 24.79 9.71
N PRO A 165 13.46 24.01 10.02
CA PRO A 165 14.43 23.62 8.99
C PRO A 165 13.79 22.79 7.88
N LEU A 166 12.84 21.91 8.22
CA LEU A 166 12.17 20.99 7.29
C LEU A 166 11.29 21.70 6.25
N ARG A 167 10.93 22.98 6.46
CA ARG A 167 10.25 23.81 5.45
C ARG A 167 11.16 24.18 4.29
N LYS A 168 12.48 24.23 4.54
CA LYS A 168 13.50 24.66 3.57
C LYS A 168 14.25 23.48 2.95
N THR A 169 14.27 22.31 3.61
CA THR A 169 14.94 21.12 3.04
C THR A 169 14.15 20.56 1.85
N GLU A 170 14.86 19.97 0.89
CA GLU A 170 14.23 19.26 -0.21
C GLU A 170 13.73 17.89 0.24
N TRP A 171 12.46 17.59 -0.03
CA TRP A 171 11.85 16.32 0.31
C TRP A 171 11.93 15.37 -0.90
N VAL A 172 12.22 14.11 -0.64
CA VAL A 172 12.39 13.11 -1.69
C VAL A 172 11.03 12.68 -2.21
N VAL A 173 10.73 13.13 -3.43
CA VAL A 173 9.66 12.61 -4.27
C VAL A 173 10.30 12.14 -5.57
N TYR A 174 9.82 11.03 -6.14
CA TYR A 174 10.16 10.67 -7.51
C TYR A 174 8.95 10.16 -8.27
N ALA A 175 8.95 10.38 -9.57
CA ALA A 175 8.01 9.78 -10.51
C ALA A 175 8.85 9.04 -11.57
N LYS A 176 8.67 7.73 -11.69
CA LYS A 176 9.39 6.92 -12.67
C LYS A 176 8.49 6.58 -13.87
N PRO A 177 9.04 6.61 -15.11
CA PRO A 177 8.36 6.13 -16.30
C PRO A 177 7.92 4.67 -16.16
N PRO A 178 6.95 4.24 -16.97
CA PRO A 178 5.97 3.29 -16.51
C PRO A 178 6.49 1.87 -16.34
N PHE A 179 5.82 1.13 -15.45
CA PHE A 179 5.79 -0.34 -15.54
C PHE A 179 5.34 -0.67 -16.96
N GLY A 180 6.09 -1.48 -17.72
CA GLY A 180 5.86 -1.73 -19.15
C GLY A 180 4.49 -2.32 -19.55
N GLY A 181 3.49 -2.29 -18.67
CA GLY A 181 2.11 -2.71 -18.86
C GLY A 181 1.37 -2.97 -17.53
N PRO A 182 0.05 -3.23 -17.58
CA PRO A 182 -0.76 -3.70 -16.45
C PRO A 182 -0.18 -4.90 -15.70
N GLU A 183 0.43 -5.85 -16.40
CA GLU A 183 1.04 -7.06 -15.83
C GLU A 183 2.22 -6.70 -14.92
N ALA A 184 3.03 -5.74 -15.36
CA ALA A 184 4.16 -5.24 -14.57
C ALA A 184 3.68 -4.48 -13.32
N VAL A 185 2.51 -3.83 -13.37
CA VAL A 185 1.84 -3.25 -12.20
C VAL A 185 1.39 -4.34 -11.23
N LEU A 186 0.79 -5.43 -11.70
CA LEU A 186 0.39 -6.54 -10.83
C LEU A 186 1.59 -7.21 -10.17
N ALA A 187 2.64 -7.48 -10.94
CA ALA A 187 3.89 -8.02 -10.41
C ALA A 187 4.58 -7.07 -9.43
N TYR A 188 4.44 -5.75 -9.64
CA TYR A 188 4.88 -4.75 -8.68
C TYR A 188 4.05 -4.86 -7.40
N LEU A 189 2.73 -4.66 -7.49
CA LEU A 189 1.83 -4.64 -6.34
C LEU A 189 1.96 -5.92 -5.50
N SER A 190 1.98 -7.11 -6.11
CA SER A 190 2.08 -8.38 -5.37
C SER A 190 3.32 -8.49 -4.47
N ARG A 191 4.45 -7.92 -4.89
CA ARG A 191 5.68 -7.88 -4.07
C ARG A 191 5.54 -6.99 -2.83
N TYR A 192 4.68 -5.98 -2.88
CA TYR A 192 4.53 -4.96 -1.86
C TYR A 192 3.31 -5.15 -0.97
N THR A 193 2.31 -5.90 -1.44
CA THR A 193 1.07 -6.17 -0.71
C THR A 193 1.06 -7.48 0.06
N HIS A 194 2.04 -8.37 -0.14
CA HIS A 194 2.13 -9.65 0.57
C HIS A 194 3.43 -9.87 1.33
N ARG A 195 4.47 -9.08 1.06
CA ARG A 195 5.73 -9.18 1.80
C ARG A 195 5.71 -8.29 3.04
N VAL A 196 6.28 -8.81 4.12
CA VAL A 196 6.62 -8.08 5.34
C VAL A 196 8.00 -7.43 5.13
N ALA A 197 8.54 -6.78 6.16
CA ALA A 197 9.80 -6.03 6.13
C ALA A 197 10.97 -6.76 5.46
N ILE A 198 11.03 -8.09 5.58
CA ILE A 198 12.05 -8.94 4.95
C ILE A 198 11.43 -10.19 4.34
N SER A 199 12.05 -10.69 3.27
CA SER A 199 11.71 -11.94 2.59
C SER A 199 12.71 -13.04 2.94
N ASN A 200 12.26 -14.30 3.03
CA ASN A 200 13.11 -15.42 3.43
C ASN A 200 14.38 -15.58 2.59
N HIS A 201 14.35 -15.31 1.28
CA HIS A 201 15.55 -15.40 0.42
C HIS A 201 16.67 -14.41 0.80
N ARG A 202 16.37 -13.40 1.62
CA ARG A 202 17.37 -12.45 2.13
C ARG A 202 18.02 -12.94 3.42
N LEU A 203 17.42 -13.90 4.14
CA LEU A 203 18.01 -14.48 5.34
C LEU A 203 19.14 -15.43 4.91
N VAL A 204 20.30 -15.28 5.54
CA VAL A 204 21.50 -16.08 5.28
C VAL A 204 21.68 -17.11 6.37
N SER A 205 21.57 -16.70 7.63
CA SER A 205 21.60 -17.57 8.82
C SER A 205 20.84 -16.91 9.96
N ALA A 206 20.36 -17.72 10.91
CA ALA A 206 19.75 -17.25 12.15
C ALA A 206 20.01 -18.29 13.25
N ASP A 207 20.53 -17.83 14.38
CA ASP A 207 20.75 -18.60 15.60
C ASP A 207 20.25 -17.81 16.82
N ALA A 208 20.51 -18.31 18.04
CA ALA A 208 20.05 -17.68 19.27
C ALA A 208 20.59 -16.24 19.43
N ASP A 209 21.80 -15.98 18.97
CA ASP A 209 22.52 -14.74 19.23
C ASP A 209 22.50 -13.79 18.04
N THR A 210 22.50 -14.32 16.82
CA THR A 210 22.72 -13.56 15.59
C THR A 210 21.76 -13.92 14.47
N VAL A 211 21.30 -12.89 13.76
CA VAL A 211 20.61 -13.02 12.47
C VAL A 211 21.43 -12.33 11.38
N ALA A 212 21.76 -13.08 10.33
CA ALA A 212 22.47 -12.58 9.16
C ALA A 212 21.54 -12.48 7.95
N PHE A 213 21.53 -11.32 7.28
CA PHE A 213 20.71 -11.13 6.08
C PHE A 213 21.36 -10.24 5.03
N ARG A 214 21.05 -10.51 3.77
CA ARG A 214 21.50 -9.72 2.61
C ARG A 214 20.72 -8.40 2.55
N TRP A 215 21.41 -7.29 2.41
CA TRP A 215 20.84 -5.96 2.20
C TRP A 215 21.57 -5.23 1.07
N LYS A 216 20.89 -4.24 0.50
CA LYS A 216 21.45 -3.38 -0.55
C LYS A 216 22.04 -2.13 0.08
N ASP A 217 23.35 -1.95 -0.06
CA ASP A 217 24.02 -0.72 0.34
C ASP A 217 23.88 0.33 -0.75
N TYR A 218 23.00 1.30 -0.50
CA TYR A 218 22.73 2.39 -1.44
C TYR A 218 23.84 3.44 -1.48
N ARG A 219 24.84 3.39 -0.58
CA ARG A 219 26.03 4.26 -0.63
C ARG A 219 26.95 3.88 -1.78
N ILE A 220 26.93 2.60 -2.18
CA ILE A 220 27.70 2.08 -3.32
C ILE A 220 26.99 2.49 -4.61
N LYS A 221 27.62 3.38 -5.39
CA LYS A 221 27.04 3.90 -6.66
C LYS A 221 27.31 2.98 -7.86
N SER A 222 28.41 2.24 -7.88
CA SER A 222 28.80 1.31 -8.95
C SER A 222 29.30 -0.02 -8.37
N GLY A 223 29.15 -1.12 -9.11
CA GLY A 223 29.52 -2.47 -8.67
C GLY A 223 28.46 -3.19 -7.83
N ASP A 224 28.84 -4.29 -7.18
CA ASP A 224 27.93 -5.07 -6.34
C ASP A 224 27.53 -4.31 -5.07
N ARG A 225 26.24 -4.04 -4.95
CA ARG A 225 25.64 -3.32 -3.83
C ARG A 225 25.12 -4.26 -2.76
N MET A 226 25.11 -5.57 -3.01
CA MET A 226 24.59 -6.55 -2.06
C MET A 226 25.65 -6.85 -1.00
N LYS A 227 25.29 -6.69 0.27
CA LYS A 227 26.13 -6.96 1.43
C LYS A 227 25.38 -7.81 2.43
N VAL A 228 26.09 -8.48 3.33
CA VAL A 228 25.50 -9.21 4.46
C VAL A 228 25.60 -8.35 5.71
N MET A 229 24.49 -8.15 6.40
CA MET A 229 24.44 -7.53 7.72
C MET A 229 24.21 -8.61 8.76
N ARG A 230 24.93 -8.54 9.87
CA ARG A 230 24.75 -9.38 11.05
C ARG A 230 24.28 -8.48 12.19
N LEU A 231 23.17 -8.83 12.81
CA LEU A 231 22.63 -8.15 13.98
C LEU A 231 22.45 -9.17 15.09
N THR A 232 22.48 -8.72 16.34
CA THR A 232 21.99 -9.56 17.43
C THR A 232 20.52 -9.91 17.18
N THR A 233 20.08 -11.09 17.62
CA THR A 233 18.70 -11.54 17.46
C THR A 233 17.70 -10.52 18.02
N ALA A 234 18.00 -9.92 19.18
CA ALA A 234 17.18 -8.87 19.78
C ALA A 234 17.05 -7.61 18.89
N GLU A 235 18.15 -7.12 18.31
CA GLU A 235 18.11 -5.95 17.43
C GLU A 235 17.40 -6.25 16.10
N PHE A 236 17.55 -7.47 15.56
CA PHE A 236 16.78 -7.91 14.40
C PHE A 236 15.27 -7.90 14.69
N ILE A 237 14.85 -8.47 15.83
CA ILE A 237 13.45 -8.49 16.26
C ILE A 237 12.93 -7.06 16.45
N ARG A 238 13.69 -6.18 17.12
CA ARG A 238 13.33 -4.76 17.27
C ARG A 238 13.11 -4.08 15.91
N ARG A 239 14.06 -4.24 14.98
CA ARG A 239 13.95 -3.68 13.61
C ARG A 239 12.82 -4.30 12.81
N PHE A 240 12.46 -5.54 13.07
CA PHE A 240 11.33 -6.17 12.40
C PHE A 240 9.99 -5.63 12.94
N LEU A 241 9.85 -5.57 14.28
CA LEU A 241 8.62 -5.20 14.96
C LEU A 241 8.26 -3.71 14.80
N ILE A 242 9.23 -2.83 14.56
CA ILE A 242 8.93 -1.41 14.30
C ILE A 242 8.04 -1.20 13.06
N HIS A 243 8.03 -2.16 12.12
CA HIS A 243 7.23 -2.12 10.89
C HIS A 243 5.81 -2.69 11.05
N VAL A 244 5.50 -3.29 12.20
CA VAL A 244 4.13 -3.74 12.51
C VAL A 244 3.23 -2.50 12.59
N LEU A 245 2.17 -2.52 11.78
CA LEU A 245 1.20 -1.43 11.70
C LEU A 245 0.17 -1.57 12.83
N PRO A 246 -0.44 -0.45 13.27
CA PRO A 246 -1.54 -0.50 14.23
C PRO A 246 -2.69 -1.38 13.73
N ASP A 247 -3.44 -1.97 14.66
CA ASP A 247 -4.60 -2.78 14.30
C ASP A 247 -5.63 -1.99 13.47
N GLY A 248 -6.26 -2.68 12.51
CA GLY A 248 -7.18 -2.07 11.55
C GLY A 248 -6.56 -1.04 10.59
N PHE A 249 -5.23 -0.84 10.60
CA PHE A 249 -4.61 0.14 9.71
C PHE A 249 -4.43 -0.43 8.29
N HIS A 250 -5.19 0.10 7.33
CA HIS A 250 -5.09 -0.31 5.93
C HIS A 250 -3.80 0.20 5.27
N ARG A 251 -2.91 -0.75 4.92
CA ARG A 251 -1.63 -0.50 4.21
C ARG A 251 -1.81 -0.10 2.75
N ILE A 252 -2.95 -0.43 2.13
CA ILE A 252 -3.24 -0.12 0.73
C ILE A 252 -4.51 0.73 0.72
N ARG A 253 -4.48 1.84 0.01
CA ARG A 253 -5.61 2.75 -0.13
C ARG A 253 -5.76 3.19 -1.58
N HIS A 254 -6.99 3.44 -2.01
CA HIS A 254 -7.28 3.96 -3.33
C HIS A 254 -7.82 5.38 -3.22
N TYR A 255 -7.44 6.24 -4.16
CA TYR A 255 -7.88 7.64 -4.23
C TYR A 255 -8.34 8.00 -5.64
N GLY A 256 -9.13 9.07 -5.74
CA GLY A 256 -9.64 9.60 -6.99
C GLY A 256 -10.48 8.56 -7.74
N LEU A 257 -10.24 8.42 -9.05
CA LEU A 257 -11.01 7.52 -9.92
C LEU A 257 -10.98 6.04 -9.52
N LEU A 258 -10.02 5.62 -8.69
CA LEU A 258 -9.88 4.24 -8.22
C LEU A 258 -10.53 3.99 -6.84
N ALA A 259 -11.19 5.00 -6.25
CA ALA A 259 -11.78 4.92 -4.92
C ALA A 259 -13.30 4.71 -4.94
N GLY A 260 -13.82 4.15 -3.83
CA GLY A 260 -15.25 4.16 -3.52
C GLY A 260 -16.12 3.16 -4.29
N ALA A 261 -17.43 3.24 -4.05
CA ALA A 261 -18.43 2.35 -4.64
C ALA A 261 -18.59 2.54 -6.16
N THR A 262 -18.31 3.74 -6.68
CA THR A 262 -18.44 4.08 -8.11
C THR A 262 -17.22 3.66 -8.94
N ARG A 263 -16.20 3.05 -8.32
CA ARG A 263 -14.96 2.64 -8.99
C ARG A 263 -15.22 1.81 -10.25
N LYS A 264 -16.04 0.77 -10.16
CA LYS A 264 -16.33 -0.13 -11.31
C LYS A 264 -16.95 0.63 -12.48
N ALA A 265 -17.96 1.46 -12.21
CA ALA A 265 -18.61 2.28 -13.24
C ALA A 265 -17.65 3.30 -13.86
N THR A 266 -16.78 3.89 -13.03
CA THR A 266 -15.75 4.85 -13.48
C THR A 266 -14.74 4.17 -14.41
N ILE A 267 -14.24 2.99 -14.04
CA ILE A 267 -13.32 2.19 -14.87
C ILE A 267 -13.96 1.78 -16.19
N ALA A 268 -15.22 1.30 -16.16
CA ALA A 268 -15.96 0.95 -17.37
C ALA A 268 -16.10 2.15 -18.32
N ARG A 269 -16.46 3.33 -17.79
CA ARG A 269 -16.52 4.58 -18.56
C ARG A 269 -15.18 4.92 -19.20
N ILE A 270 -14.09 4.83 -18.44
CA ILE A 270 -12.75 5.12 -18.97
C ILE A 270 -12.37 4.15 -20.09
N ARG A 271 -12.66 2.85 -19.94
CA ARG A 271 -12.43 1.86 -21.01
C ARG A 271 -13.19 2.22 -22.29
N GLY A 272 -14.46 2.61 -22.17
CA GLY A 272 -15.25 3.10 -23.30
C GLY A 272 -14.62 4.32 -23.98
N LEU A 273 -14.16 5.31 -23.20
CA LEU A 273 -13.48 6.50 -23.73
C LEU A 273 -12.12 6.22 -24.38
N LEU A 274 -11.43 5.16 -23.95
CA LEU A 274 -10.17 4.71 -24.53
C LEU A 274 -10.36 3.86 -25.80
N GLY A 275 -11.60 3.57 -26.20
CA GLY A 275 -11.88 2.63 -27.29
C GLY A 275 -11.43 1.20 -26.96
N ALA A 276 -11.21 0.90 -25.69
CA ALA A 276 -10.81 -0.42 -25.26
C ALA A 276 -12.06 -1.32 -25.26
N ALA A 277 -11.97 -2.47 -25.93
CA ALA A 277 -12.94 -3.53 -25.76
C ALA A 277 -13.08 -3.82 -24.24
N PRO A 278 -14.29 -4.08 -23.73
CA PRO A 278 -14.43 -4.67 -22.39
C PRO A 278 -13.43 -5.83 -22.29
N PRO A 279 -12.76 -6.04 -21.12
CA PRO A 279 -11.96 -7.25 -20.97
C PRO A 279 -12.83 -8.40 -21.42
N GLU A 280 -12.33 -9.18 -22.38
CA GLU A 280 -13.01 -10.35 -22.89
C GLU A 280 -13.45 -11.11 -21.64
N GLN A 281 -14.77 -11.18 -21.44
CA GLN A 281 -15.30 -12.08 -20.44
C GLN A 281 -14.86 -13.43 -20.96
N VAL A 282 -13.72 -13.93 -20.48
CA VAL A 282 -13.45 -15.36 -20.48
C VAL A 282 -14.78 -15.93 -20.03
N PRO A 283 -15.49 -16.69 -20.88
CA PRO A 283 -16.82 -17.17 -20.53
C PRO A 283 -16.65 -17.68 -19.13
N GLN A 284 -17.37 -17.07 -18.18
CA GLN A 284 -17.44 -17.63 -16.85
C GLN A 284 -17.85 -19.05 -17.16
N ALA A 285 -16.90 -20.00 -17.02
CA ALA A 285 -17.22 -21.40 -17.05
C ALA A 285 -18.41 -21.45 -16.12
N VAL A 286 -19.58 -21.83 -16.68
CA VAL A 286 -20.86 -21.95 -15.96
C VAL A 286 -20.45 -22.35 -14.57
N PRO A 287 -20.65 -21.51 -13.53
CA PRO A 287 -19.94 -21.72 -12.29
C PRO A 287 -20.27 -23.15 -11.91
N GLU A 288 -19.30 -24.05 -12.06
CA GLU A 288 -19.36 -25.31 -11.37
C GLU A 288 -19.47 -24.80 -9.96
N ILE A 289 -20.67 -24.98 -9.40
CA ILE A 289 -20.99 -24.62 -8.04
C ILE A 289 -20.02 -25.47 -7.24
N SER A 290 -18.80 -24.98 -7.09
CA SER A 290 -17.77 -25.57 -6.28
C SER A 290 -18.37 -25.38 -4.91
N PRO A 291 -18.83 -26.47 -4.28
CA PRO A 291 -19.53 -26.36 -3.02
C PRO A 291 -18.60 -25.59 -2.10
N LEU A 292 -19.09 -24.49 -1.52
CA LEU A 292 -18.30 -23.68 -0.61
C LEU A 292 -17.74 -24.63 0.44
N THR A 293 -16.44 -24.93 0.43
CA THR A 293 -15.85 -25.87 1.38
C THR A 293 -15.32 -25.10 2.57
N LEU A 294 -15.54 -25.64 3.78
CA LEU A 294 -14.83 -25.13 4.95
C LEU A 294 -13.35 -25.51 4.80
N ARG A 295 -12.47 -24.57 5.18
CA ARG A 295 -11.01 -24.72 5.08
C ARG A 295 -10.46 -25.79 6.02
N GLU A 296 -11.23 -26.18 7.03
CA GLU A 296 -10.87 -27.20 8.00
C GLU A 296 -11.33 -28.58 7.51
N PRO A 297 -10.46 -29.59 7.54
CA PRO A 297 -10.86 -30.96 7.23
C PRO A 297 -11.85 -31.44 8.29
N CYS A 298 -12.69 -32.41 7.93
CA CYS A 298 -13.63 -33.03 8.85
C CYS A 298 -12.89 -33.56 10.09
N PRO A 299 -13.25 -33.13 11.31
CA PRO A 299 -12.55 -33.58 12.52
C PRO A 299 -12.70 -35.10 12.77
N CYS A 300 -13.68 -35.76 12.15
CA CYS A 300 -13.90 -37.19 12.28
C CYS A 300 -13.07 -38.03 11.29
N CYS A 301 -12.93 -37.60 10.04
CA CYS A 301 -12.35 -38.43 8.97
C CYS A 301 -11.28 -37.74 8.12
N GLY A 302 -10.97 -36.47 8.37
CA GLY A 302 -10.01 -35.69 7.60
C GLY A 302 -10.49 -35.26 6.20
N GLY A 303 -11.70 -35.65 5.79
CA GLY A 303 -12.26 -35.36 4.47
C GLY A 303 -12.67 -33.89 4.27
N PRO A 304 -12.84 -33.43 3.01
CA PRO A 304 -13.25 -32.06 2.71
C PRO A 304 -14.69 -31.80 3.16
N MET A 305 -14.88 -30.77 3.99
CA MET A 305 -16.21 -30.36 4.46
C MET A 305 -16.89 -29.41 3.47
N ARG A 306 -18.17 -29.63 3.16
CA ARG A 306 -18.99 -28.79 2.28
C ARG A 306 -19.99 -27.97 3.11
N ILE A 307 -20.10 -26.68 2.83
CA ILE A 307 -21.12 -25.80 3.39
C ILE A 307 -22.44 -26.13 2.70
N VAL A 308 -23.37 -26.66 3.47
CA VAL A 308 -24.72 -27.01 3.02
C VAL A 308 -25.69 -25.82 3.15
N GLU A 309 -25.40 -24.85 4.03
CA GLU A 309 -26.23 -23.67 4.25
C GLU A 309 -25.43 -22.52 4.89
N ILE A 310 -25.75 -21.28 4.52
CA ILE A 310 -25.28 -20.05 5.18
C ILE A 310 -26.51 -19.24 5.58
N PHE A 311 -26.65 -18.91 6.86
CA PHE A 311 -27.77 -18.13 7.37
C PHE A 311 -27.29 -16.92 8.18
N ARG A 312 -28.07 -15.84 8.20
CA ARG A 312 -27.76 -14.61 8.96
C ARG A 312 -28.14 -14.78 10.43
N ARG A 313 -27.54 -13.96 11.29
CA ARG A 313 -27.89 -13.90 12.72
C ARG A 313 -29.39 -13.62 12.88
N GLY A 314 -30.10 -14.53 13.55
CA GLY A 314 -31.56 -14.46 13.75
C GLY A 314 -32.39 -15.32 12.77
N GLN A 315 -31.79 -15.92 11.75
CA GLN A 315 -32.47 -16.87 10.87
C GLN A 315 -32.33 -18.31 11.41
N LYS A 316 -33.39 -19.11 11.30
CA LYS A 316 -33.33 -20.55 11.59
C LYS A 316 -32.73 -21.28 10.37
N PRO A 317 -31.69 -22.11 10.54
CA PRO A 317 -31.20 -22.96 9.47
C PRO A 317 -32.28 -23.96 9.03
N SER A 318 -32.37 -24.17 7.73
CA SER A 318 -33.23 -25.15 7.06
C SER A 318 -32.59 -26.54 7.01
N SER A 319 -31.26 -26.60 7.08
CA SER A 319 -30.49 -27.84 7.12
C SER A 319 -30.33 -28.35 8.56
N ARG A 320 -30.58 -29.65 8.75
CA ARG A 320 -30.39 -30.32 10.05
C ARG A 320 -28.93 -30.77 10.16
N ALA A 321 -28.28 -30.47 11.28
CA ALA A 321 -26.95 -30.99 11.55
C ALA A 321 -26.96 -32.53 11.54
N PRO A 322 -25.92 -33.20 10.99
CA PRO A 322 -25.82 -34.65 11.05
C PRO A 322 -25.80 -35.14 12.52
N PRO A 323 -26.30 -36.35 12.80
CA PRO A 323 -26.25 -36.94 14.14
C PRO A 323 -24.80 -36.96 14.64
N ARG A 324 -24.57 -36.59 15.90
CA ARG A 324 -23.25 -36.77 16.52
C ARG A 324 -23.05 -38.26 16.80
N GLU A 325 -22.15 -38.92 16.07
CA GLU A 325 -21.61 -40.23 16.46
C GLU A 325 -20.64 -40.03 17.64
N GLN A 326 -21.21 -39.80 18.83
CA GLN A 326 -20.65 -40.13 20.14
C GLN A 326 -21.73 -39.90 21.19
N ALA A 327 -22.67 -40.84 21.18
CA ALA A 327 -23.46 -41.28 22.31
C ALA A 327 -23.66 -42.79 22.16
N ALA A 328 -22.53 -43.51 22.10
CA ALA A 328 -22.37 -44.95 22.33
C ALA A 328 -20.89 -45.16 22.70
#